data_AF-A0A1B8BV90-F1
#
_entry.id   AF-A0A1B8BV90-F1
#
_cell.length_a   1.000
_cell.length_b   1.000
_cell.length_c   1.000
_cell.angle_alpha   90.00
_cell.angle_beta   90.00
_cell.angle_gamma   90.00
#
_symmetry.space_group_name_H-M   'P 1'
#
loop_
_entity.id
_entity.type
_entity.pdbx_description
1 polymer ?
#
loop_
_entity_poly.entity_id
_entity_poly.type
_entity_poly.pdbx_seq_one_letter_code
_entity_poly.pdbx_strand_id
1 'polypeptide(L)'
;MGNDKKLGAYYAPSGGLPPQTQILTDRAMFTEAYAVIPKGTFSDIVTSFLPFWDKTRLWVIARPLSGFAETFSQYIMEVQPGGGSDRGETDDSAQGVVFVVKGEVTITLGSEKHTLSEGGYAYLPPKSGWSLRNTGATTASFHWIRKAYESVEGIDQPTPLFLSEKDVPPTYMPNTNNAWATTRFVDPNDLRHDMHVTIVTFEPGGVIPFAETHVMEHGLYVLEGKAVYRLNQDWVEVEAGDFMWLRAFCPQACYAGGPGKFRYLLYKDVNRQMKLSAKL
;
A
#
# COMPACT_ATOMS: atom_id res chain seq x y z
N MET A 1 -13.61 10.75 27.82
CA MET A 1 -14.84 10.47 27.03
C MET A 1 -14.39 9.72 25.80
N GLY A 2 -15.04 8.58 25.50
CA GLY A 2 -14.42 7.43 24.84
C GLY A 2 -13.73 7.71 23.51
N ASN A 3 -12.42 7.43 23.45
CA ASN A 3 -11.75 7.14 22.17
C ASN A 3 -12.31 5.80 21.70
N ASP A 4 -13.34 5.87 20.86
CA ASP A 4 -13.91 4.71 20.21
C ASP A 4 -12.79 4.03 19.44
N LYS A 5 -12.33 2.86 19.91
CA LYS A 5 -11.26 2.05 19.31
C LYS A 5 -11.70 1.40 17.98
N LYS A 6 -12.65 2.01 17.27
CA LYS A 6 -13.07 1.53 15.97
C LYS A 6 -12.11 2.07 14.92
N LEU A 7 -11.41 1.15 14.26
CA LEU A 7 -10.73 1.43 13.01
C LEU A 7 -11.76 2.02 12.04
N GLY A 8 -11.48 3.18 11.44
CA GLY A 8 -12.35 3.76 10.43
C GLY A 8 -12.36 2.91 9.17
N ALA A 9 -13.32 3.18 8.29
CA ALA A 9 -13.43 2.50 7.01
C ALA A 9 -12.19 2.81 6.13
N TYR A 10 -11.64 1.79 5.49
CA TYR A 10 -10.61 1.98 4.47
C TYR A 10 -11.25 2.54 3.20
N TYR A 11 -10.63 3.55 2.59
CA TYR A 11 -11.08 4.02 1.29
C TYR A 11 -10.79 2.98 0.19
N ALA A 12 -11.80 2.68 -0.61
CA ALA A 12 -11.69 1.91 -1.84
C ALA A 12 -12.26 2.74 -3.01
N PRO A 13 -11.57 2.82 -4.16
CA PRO A 13 -12.09 3.50 -5.33
C PRO A 13 -13.41 2.88 -5.79
N SER A 14 -14.36 3.72 -6.21
CA SER A 14 -15.63 3.27 -6.79
C SER A 14 -15.64 3.26 -8.32
N GLY A 15 -14.61 3.85 -8.95
CA GLY A 15 -14.64 4.11 -10.38
C GLY A 15 -15.62 5.23 -10.75
N GLY A 16 -16.27 5.06 -11.89
CA GLY A 16 -17.12 6.06 -12.54
C GLY A 16 -16.34 7.07 -13.37
N LEU A 17 -17.03 8.08 -13.88
CA LEU A 17 -16.43 9.21 -14.59
C LEU A 17 -17.00 10.52 -14.03
N PRO A 18 -16.16 11.47 -13.59
CA PRO A 18 -16.63 12.76 -13.13
C PRO A 18 -17.44 13.52 -14.20
N PRO A 19 -18.41 14.36 -13.81
CA PRO A 19 -19.23 15.10 -14.77
C PRO A 19 -18.41 16.15 -15.53
N GLN A 20 -18.78 16.42 -16.78
CA GLN A 20 -18.13 17.44 -17.63
C GLN A 20 -18.24 18.88 -17.09
N THR A 21 -19.08 19.11 -16.08
CA THR A 21 -19.22 20.39 -15.39
C THR A 21 -18.17 20.62 -14.30
N GLN A 22 -17.32 19.64 -14.02
CA GLN A 22 -16.27 19.73 -13.01
C GLN A 22 -15.08 20.56 -13.52
N ILE A 23 -14.58 21.47 -12.67
CA ILE A 23 -13.37 22.25 -12.93
C ILE A 23 -12.13 21.33 -12.79
N LEU A 24 -11.13 21.53 -13.65
CA LEU A 24 -9.96 20.64 -13.76
C LEU A 24 -8.80 20.97 -12.80
N THR A 25 -8.84 22.09 -12.08
CA THR A 25 -7.84 22.39 -11.05
C THR A 25 -7.90 21.32 -9.97
N ASP A 26 -6.79 20.63 -9.76
CA ASP A 26 -6.71 19.48 -8.86
C ASP A 26 -5.35 19.44 -8.12
N ARG A 27 -5.22 18.53 -7.16
CA ARG A 27 -4.04 18.31 -6.30
C ARG A 27 -3.02 17.36 -6.91
N ALA A 28 -3.19 16.99 -8.18
CA ALA A 28 -2.23 16.15 -8.89
C ALA A 28 -0.91 16.88 -9.05
N MET A 29 0.17 16.27 -8.58
CA MET A 29 1.52 16.85 -8.60
C MET A 29 2.52 15.83 -9.13
N PHE A 30 3.45 16.30 -9.95
CA PHE A 30 4.61 15.52 -10.38
C PHE A 30 5.83 16.43 -10.37
N THR A 31 6.78 16.12 -9.49
CA THR A 31 8.03 16.86 -9.32
C THR A 31 9.21 15.92 -9.50
N GLU A 32 10.43 16.45 -9.41
CA GLU A 32 11.64 15.61 -9.45
C GLU A 32 11.83 14.74 -8.19
N ALA A 33 11.13 15.07 -7.10
CA ALA A 33 11.28 14.45 -5.78
C ALA A 33 10.08 13.61 -5.34
N TYR A 34 8.88 13.92 -5.83
CA TYR A 34 7.65 13.23 -5.42
C TYR A 34 6.54 13.33 -6.48
N ALA A 35 5.53 12.47 -6.35
CA ALA A 35 4.27 12.58 -7.07
C ALA A 35 3.08 12.45 -6.11
N VAL A 36 1.99 13.16 -6.41
CA VAL A 36 0.70 13.04 -5.71
C VAL A 36 -0.35 12.68 -6.76
N ILE A 37 -1.04 11.57 -6.53
CA ILE A 37 -2.12 11.06 -7.37
C ILE A 37 -3.41 11.12 -6.56
N PRO A 38 -4.29 12.11 -6.80
CA PRO A 38 -5.53 12.25 -6.06
C PRO A 38 -6.51 11.12 -6.39
N LYS A 39 -7.37 10.78 -5.42
CA LYS A 39 -8.39 9.73 -5.56
C LYS A 39 -9.33 9.91 -6.76
N GLY A 40 -9.50 11.15 -7.22
CA GLY A 40 -10.33 11.48 -8.39
C GLY A 40 -9.81 10.93 -9.72
N THR A 41 -8.54 10.49 -9.76
CA THR A 41 -7.93 9.87 -10.95
C THR A 41 -8.39 8.44 -11.19
N PHE A 42 -8.97 7.77 -10.19
CA PHE A 42 -9.40 6.37 -10.27
C PHE A 42 -10.74 6.21 -10.98
N SER A 43 -10.79 6.59 -12.24
CA SER A 43 -11.97 6.47 -13.12
C SER A 43 -12.04 5.12 -13.84
N ASP A 44 -13.22 4.76 -14.35
CA ASP A 44 -13.42 3.48 -15.06
C ASP A 44 -12.59 3.38 -16.34
N ILE A 45 -12.43 4.48 -17.06
CA ILE A 45 -11.79 4.52 -18.39
C ILE A 45 -10.27 4.39 -18.34
N VAL A 46 -9.67 4.46 -17.15
CA VAL A 46 -8.22 4.27 -16.95
C VAL A 46 -7.89 2.95 -16.26
N THR A 47 -8.87 2.07 -16.10
CA THR A 47 -8.63 0.73 -15.56
C THR A 47 -7.80 -0.12 -16.52
N SER A 48 -7.03 -1.03 -15.94
CA SER A 48 -6.23 -2.03 -16.64
C SER A 48 -6.76 -3.43 -16.38
N PHE A 49 -6.27 -4.38 -17.18
CA PHE A 49 -6.60 -5.80 -17.09
C PHE A 49 -5.30 -6.61 -17.14
N LEU A 50 -5.28 -7.74 -16.44
CA LEU A 50 -4.15 -8.67 -16.44
C LEU A 50 -4.57 -9.99 -17.10
N PRO A 51 -3.68 -10.64 -17.86
CA PRO A 51 -3.91 -12.01 -18.33
C PRO A 51 -4.25 -12.94 -17.16
N PHE A 52 -5.17 -13.89 -17.40
CA PHE A 52 -5.60 -14.90 -16.43
C PHE A 52 -6.36 -14.38 -15.20
N TRP A 53 -6.80 -13.12 -15.21
CA TRP A 53 -7.69 -12.57 -14.19
C TRP A 53 -9.11 -12.42 -14.76
N ASP A 54 -10.05 -13.18 -14.19
CA ASP A 54 -11.46 -13.17 -14.59
C ASP A 54 -12.24 -12.13 -13.79
N LYS A 55 -13.19 -11.44 -14.44
CA LYS A 55 -14.11 -10.45 -13.80
C LYS A 55 -13.39 -9.48 -12.86
N THR A 56 -12.23 -9.01 -13.31
CA THR A 56 -11.31 -8.19 -12.53
C THR A 56 -10.95 -6.96 -13.34
N ARG A 57 -10.87 -5.81 -12.66
CA ARG A 57 -10.27 -4.59 -13.18
C ARG A 57 -9.29 -4.05 -12.13
N LEU A 58 -8.35 -3.21 -12.54
CA LEU A 58 -7.40 -2.62 -11.61
C LEU A 58 -6.97 -1.21 -11.99
N TRP A 59 -6.55 -0.42 -11.01
CA TRP A 59 -5.81 0.83 -11.21
C TRP A 59 -4.34 0.60 -10.89
N VAL A 60 -3.47 0.92 -11.84
CA VAL A 60 -2.02 0.91 -11.62
C VAL A 60 -1.62 2.27 -11.07
N ILE A 61 -1.09 2.31 -9.84
CA ILE A 61 -0.76 3.56 -9.15
C ILE A 61 0.74 3.72 -8.88
N ALA A 62 1.51 2.64 -9.01
CA ALA A 62 2.97 2.68 -9.06
C ALA A 62 3.49 1.58 -9.98
N ARG A 63 4.58 1.87 -10.70
CA ARG A 63 5.34 0.91 -11.48
C ARG A 63 6.81 1.31 -11.50
N PRO A 64 7.73 0.33 -11.69
CA PRO A 64 9.10 0.67 -11.99
C PRO A 64 9.21 1.48 -13.30
N LEU A 65 9.78 2.67 -13.19
CA LEU A 65 10.18 3.63 -14.20
C LEU A 65 11.59 4.14 -13.87
N SER A 66 12.55 3.82 -14.73
CA SER A 66 13.95 4.23 -14.58
C SER A 66 14.08 5.73 -14.25
N GLY A 67 14.91 6.04 -13.26
CA GLY A 67 15.20 7.40 -12.81
C GLY A 67 14.23 7.96 -11.78
N PHE A 68 13.05 7.36 -11.55
CA PHE A 68 12.01 7.91 -10.66
C PHE A 68 11.47 6.93 -9.62
N ALA A 69 11.20 5.69 -10.02
CA ALA A 69 10.68 4.63 -9.17
C ALA A 69 11.20 3.30 -9.70
N GLU A 70 12.00 2.50 -9.00
CA GLU A 70 12.65 1.34 -9.65
C GLU A 70 12.30 -0.01 -9.01
N THR A 71 11.66 0.01 -7.84
CA THR A 71 11.59 -1.17 -6.98
C THR A 71 10.20 -1.78 -6.93
N PHE A 72 9.17 -0.96 -6.82
CA PHE A 72 7.81 -1.41 -6.49
C PHE A 72 6.83 -1.21 -7.64
N SER A 73 5.87 -2.12 -7.69
CA SER A 73 4.61 -1.95 -8.42
C SER A 73 3.45 -2.01 -7.43
N GLN A 74 2.44 -1.17 -7.63
CA GLN A 74 1.23 -1.21 -6.80
C GLN A 74 -0.02 -1.10 -7.67
N TYR A 75 -0.95 -2.02 -7.42
CA TYR A 75 -2.28 -2.04 -8.02
C TYR A 75 -3.35 -1.88 -6.95
N ILE A 76 -4.44 -1.20 -7.30
CA ILE A 76 -5.71 -1.33 -6.59
C ILE A 76 -6.57 -2.27 -7.42
N MET A 77 -6.77 -3.48 -6.93
CA MET A 77 -7.52 -4.54 -7.60
C MET A 77 -8.99 -4.44 -7.20
N GLU A 78 -9.89 -4.63 -8.17
CA GLU A 78 -11.32 -4.81 -7.93
C GLU A 78 -11.79 -6.10 -8.61
N VAL A 79 -12.28 -7.05 -7.81
CA VAL A 79 -12.67 -8.39 -8.25
C VAL A 79 -14.15 -8.61 -7.95
N GLN A 80 -14.95 -8.84 -8.99
CA GLN A 80 -16.39 -9.11 -8.85
C GLN A 80 -16.65 -10.52 -8.28
N PRO A 81 -17.87 -10.80 -7.78
CA PRO A 81 -18.25 -12.14 -7.32
C PRO A 81 -17.95 -13.24 -8.34
N GLY A 82 -17.25 -14.29 -7.88
CA GLY A 82 -16.76 -15.40 -8.70
C GLY A 82 -15.60 -15.05 -9.63
N GLY A 83 -15.02 -13.84 -9.52
CA GLY A 83 -13.80 -13.43 -10.22
C GLY A 83 -12.52 -13.84 -9.51
N GLY A 84 -11.39 -13.46 -10.10
CA GLY A 84 -10.04 -13.67 -9.55
C GLY A 84 -9.14 -14.40 -10.55
N SER A 85 -8.12 -15.09 -10.05
CA SER A 85 -7.16 -15.82 -10.88
C SER A 85 -6.71 -17.11 -10.20
N ASP A 86 -6.59 -18.18 -11.00
CA ASP A 86 -5.92 -19.42 -10.58
C ASP A 86 -4.39 -19.33 -10.70
N ARG A 87 -3.86 -18.22 -11.23
CA ARG A 87 -2.44 -17.92 -11.41
C ARG A 87 -2.18 -16.48 -10.98
N GLY A 88 -2.18 -16.26 -9.66
CA GLY A 88 -2.18 -14.91 -9.08
C GLY A 88 -0.97 -14.07 -9.50
N GLU A 89 0.21 -14.69 -9.61
CA GLU A 89 1.46 -14.07 -10.06
C GLU A 89 2.07 -14.89 -11.21
N THR A 90 2.61 -14.19 -12.22
CA THR A 90 3.28 -14.80 -13.38
C THR A 90 4.78 -14.53 -13.42
N ASP A 91 5.27 -13.60 -12.59
CA ASP A 91 6.69 -13.32 -12.42
C ASP A 91 7.26 -14.16 -11.26
N ASP A 92 8.13 -15.10 -11.62
CA ASP A 92 8.82 -16.01 -10.71
C ASP A 92 9.71 -15.29 -9.68
N SER A 93 10.12 -14.05 -9.93
CA SER A 93 10.91 -13.25 -8.99
C SER A 93 10.04 -12.42 -8.03
N ALA A 94 8.76 -12.24 -8.35
CA ALA A 94 7.90 -11.32 -7.62
C ALA A 94 7.41 -11.92 -6.30
N GLN A 95 7.69 -11.22 -5.22
CA GLN A 95 6.94 -11.31 -3.98
C GLN A 95 5.79 -10.31 -4.01
N GLY A 96 4.74 -10.58 -3.24
CA GLY A 96 3.54 -9.78 -3.20
C GLY A 96 3.00 -9.56 -1.80
N VAL A 97 2.38 -8.40 -1.57
CA VAL A 97 1.50 -8.17 -0.44
C VAL A 97 0.10 -7.85 -0.94
N VAL A 98 -0.90 -8.56 -0.40
CA VAL A 98 -2.32 -8.28 -0.58
C VAL A 98 -2.86 -7.63 0.68
N PHE A 99 -3.48 -6.47 0.57
CA PHE A 99 -4.16 -5.79 1.68
C PHE A 99 -5.60 -5.43 1.30
N VAL A 100 -6.57 -6.09 1.94
CA VAL A 100 -8.00 -5.97 1.60
C VAL A 100 -8.58 -4.72 2.25
N VAL A 101 -9.18 -3.85 1.44
CA VAL A 101 -9.80 -2.59 1.89
C VAL A 101 -11.33 -2.62 1.80
N LYS A 102 -11.90 -3.53 1.00
CA LYS A 102 -13.35 -3.70 0.88
C LYS A 102 -13.71 -5.14 0.52
N GLY A 103 -14.76 -5.68 1.14
CA GLY A 103 -15.25 -7.03 0.84
C GLY A 103 -14.31 -8.13 1.34
N GLU A 104 -14.33 -9.28 0.67
CA GLU A 104 -13.51 -10.44 1.04
C GLU A 104 -12.95 -11.17 -0.19
N VAL A 105 -11.77 -11.76 -0.03
CA VAL A 105 -11.14 -12.64 -1.03
C VAL A 105 -10.60 -13.89 -0.35
N THR A 106 -10.54 -14.99 -1.09
CA THR A 106 -9.90 -16.22 -0.63
C THR A 106 -8.63 -16.45 -1.44
N ILE A 107 -7.49 -16.47 -0.77
CA ILE A 107 -6.20 -16.85 -1.34
C ILE A 107 -5.99 -18.35 -1.11
N THR A 108 -5.61 -19.08 -2.15
CA THR A 108 -5.19 -20.48 -2.01
C THR A 108 -3.68 -20.56 -2.17
N LEU A 109 -3.01 -21.23 -1.24
CA LEU A 109 -1.58 -21.48 -1.26
C LEU A 109 -1.33 -22.96 -0.97
N GLY A 110 -0.85 -23.70 -1.97
CA GLY A 110 -0.81 -25.17 -1.90
C GLY A 110 -2.21 -25.76 -1.71
N SER A 111 -2.42 -26.53 -0.65
CA SER A 111 -3.73 -27.09 -0.28
C SER A 111 -4.56 -26.19 0.65
N GLU A 112 -3.98 -25.10 1.15
CA GLU A 112 -4.60 -24.25 2.16
C GLU A 112 -5.39 -23.10 1.53
N LYS A 113 -6.51 -22.75 2.15
CA LYS A 113 -7.35 -21.61 1.77
C LYS A 113 -7.40 -20.61 2.91
N HIS A 114 -7.13 -19.35 2.59
CA HIS A 114 -7.05 -18.24 3.54
C HIS A 114 -8.01 -17.15 3.10
N THR A 115 -9.09 -16.94 3.86
CA THR A 115 -10.06 -15.88 3.58
C THR A 115 -9.65 -14.60 4.28
N LEU A 116 -9.49 -13.53 3.50
CA LEU A 116 -9.13 -12.20 3.96
C LEU A 116 -10.33 -11.27 3.78
N SER A 117 -10.77 -10.67 4.88
CA SER A 117 -11.77 -9.59 4.89
C SER A 117 -11.08 -8.23 5.03
N GLU A 118 -11.84 -7.12 5.09
CA GLU A 118 -11.31 -5.77 5.28
C GLU A 118 -10.30 -5.67 6.45
N GLY A 119 -9.10 -5.14 6.16
CA GLY A 119 -7.94 -5.11 7.06
C GLY A 119 -7.07 -6.37 7.00
N GLY A 120 -7.48 -7.37 6.22
CA GLY A 120 -6.75 -8.60 5.96
C GLY A 120 -5.47 -8.33 5.16
N TYR A 121 -4.38 -8.94 5.60
CA TYR A 121 -3.04 -8.80 5.06
C TYR A 121 -2.51 -10.18 4.69
N ALA A 122 -1.99 -10.33 3.48
CA ALA A 122 -1.18 -11.48 3.13
C ALA A 122 0.17 -11.07 2.56
N TYR A 123 1.23 -11.68 3.06
CA TYR A 123 2.54 -11.68 2.40
C TYR A 123 2.71 -13.00 1.64
N LEU A 124 3.10 -12.88 0.38
CA LEU A 124 3.23 -13.98 -0.57
C LEU A 124 4.68 -14.02 -1.09
N PRO A 125 5.47 -15.04 -0.71
CA PRO A 125 6.86 -15.18 -1.15
C PRO A 125 6.97 -15.35 -2.67
N PRO A 126 8.17 -15.12 -3.26
CA PRO A 126 8.39 -15.40 -4.68
C PRO A 126 8.16 -16.88 -4.97
N LYS A 127 7.64 -17.20 -6.16
CA LYS A 127 7.32 -18.57 -6.60
C LYS A 127 6.37 -19.34 -5.68
N SER A 128 5.56 -18.66 -4.89
CA SER A 128 4.61 -19.32 -3.98
C SER A 128 3.45 -20.04 -4.70
N GLY A 129 3.17 -19.70 -5.96
CA GLY A 129 2.12 -20.35 -6.75
C GLY A 129 0.70 -20.10 -6.24
N TRP A 130 0.48 -18.97 -5.58
CA TRP A 130 -0.81 -18.61 -5.01
C TRP A 130 -1.86 -18.32 -6.09
N SER A 131 -3.11 -18.57 -5.73
CA SER A 131 -4.29 -18.13 -6.49
C SER A 131 -5.22 -17.31 -5.60
N LEU A 132 -6.12 -16.55 -6.20
CA LEU A 132 -7.08 -15.73 -5.47
C LEU A 132 -8.43 -15.77 -6.16
N ARG A 133 -9.49 -16.02 -5.40
CA ARG A 133 -10.87 -15.94 -5.87
C ARG A 133 -11.71 -15.07 -4.94
N ASN A 134 -12.58 -14.25 -5.51
CA ASN A 134 -13.67 -13.63 -4.74
C ASN A 134 -14.83 -14.64 -4.65
N THR A 135 -14.89 -15.35 -3.53
CA THR A 135 -15.96 -16.32 -3.23
C THR A 135 -17.17 -15.68 -2.55
N GLY A 136 -17.11 -14.38 -2.25
CA GLY A 136 -18.17 -13.64 -1.59
C GLY A 136 -19.26 -13.16 -2.56
N ALA A 137 -20.31 -12.56 -1.99
CA ALA A 137 -21.47 -12.05 -2.75
C ALA A 137 -21.30 -10.62 -3.28
N THR A 138 -20.29 -9.90 -2.81
CA THR A 138 -20.03 -8.50 -3.17
C THR A 138 -18.66 -8.34 -3.83
N THR A 139 -18.48 -7.25 -4.56
CA THR A 139 -17.18 -6.88 -5.11
C THR A 139 -16.16 -6.67 -4.00
N ALA A 140 -14.97 -7.25 -4.16
CA ALA A 140 -13.84 -7.07 -3.27
C ALA A 140 -12.81 -6.10 -3.87
N SER A 141 -12.22 -5.26 -3.03
CA SER A 141 -11.15 -4.34 -3.41
C SER A 141 -9.96 -4.50 -2.48
N PHE A 142 -8.76 -4.59 -3.05
CA PHE A 142 -7.52 -4.78 -2.30
C PHE A 142 -6.33 -4.12 -2.99
N HIS A 143 -5.34 -3.72 -2.20
CA HIS A 143 -4.04 -3.35 -2.72
C HIS A 143 -3.23 -4.60 -3.01
N TRP A 144 -2.57 -4.63 -4.16
CA TRP A 144 -1.55 -5.62 -4.48
C TRP A 144 -0.23 -4.91 -4.75
N ILE A 145 0.71 -5.02 -3.79
CA ILE A 145 2.05 -4.43 -3.84
C ILE A 145 3.03 -5.53 -4.22
N ARG A 146 3.86 -5.29 -5.23
CA ARG A 146 4.80 -6.27 -5.80
C ARG A 146 6.21 -5.71 -5.80
N LYS A 147 7.19 -6.57 -5.54
CA LYS A 147 8.63 -6.28 -5.64
C LYS A 147 9.34 -7.54 -6.12
N ALA A 148 10.38 -7.41 -6.95
CA ALA A 148 11.28 -8.53 -7.19
C ALA A 148 12.07 -8.84 -5.91
N TYR A 149 11.97 -10.07 -5.41
CA TYR A 149 12.67 -10.51 -4.20
C TYR A 149 14.18 -10.58 -4.43
N GLU A 150 14.95 -9.97 -3.52
CA GLU A 150 16.41 -10.01 -3.54
C GLU A 150 16.90 -11.15 -2.63
N SER A 151 17.22 -12.30 -3.22
CA SER A 151 17.76 -13.44 -2.49
C SER A 151 19.19 -13.18 -2.00
N VAL A 152 19.51 -13.77 -0.85
CA VAL A 152 20.85 -13.71 -0.25
C VAL A 152 21.27 -15.14 0.09
N GLU A 153 22.47 -15.52 -0.34
CA GLU A 153 23.02 -16.84 -0.02
C GLU A 153 23.11 -17.03 1.50
N GLY A 154 22.64 -18.18 2.00
CA GLY A 154 22.61 -18.49 3.42
C GLY A 154 21.42 -17.90 4.21
N ILE A 155 20.49 -17.20 3.54
CA ILE A 155 19.24 -16.73 4.14
C ILE A 155 18.05 -17.37 3.40
N ASP A 156 17.20 -18.07 4.15
CA ASP A 156 15.99 -18.69 3.60
C ASP A 156 14.99 -17.65 3.09
N GLN A 157 14.12 -18.06 2.17
CA GLN A 157 13.01 -17.22 1.74
C GLN A 157 12.04 -16.96 2.91
N PRO A 158 11.41 -15.77 2.96
CA PRO A 158 10.32 -15.48 3.87
C PRO A 158 9.20 -16.51 3.79
N THR A 159 8.61 -16.84 4.94
CA THR A 159 7.39 -17.65 4.99
C THR A 159 6.16 -16.81 4.63
N PRO A 160 5.13 -17.39 4.01
CA PRO A 160 3.87 -16.68 3.76
C PRO A 160 3.24 -16.25 5.10
N LEU A 161 2.55 -15.12 5.08
CA LEU A 161 1.82 -14.59 6.24
C LEU A 161 0.37 -14.35 5.84
N PHE A 162 -0.57 -14.69 6.71
CA PHE A 162 -1.98 -14.36 6.59
C PHE A 162 -2.44 -13.79 7.92
N LEU A 163 -2.65 -12.48 7.96
CA LEU A 163 -2.87 -11.70 9.18
C LEU A 163 -4.05 -10.74 8.97
N SER A 164 -4.46 -10.07 10.05
CA SER A 164 -5.38 -8.95 9.99
C SER A 164 -4.78 -7.82 10.82
N GLU A 165 -4.77 -6.61 10.26
CA GLU A 165 -4.20 -5.45 10.94
C GLU A 165 -4.97 -5.09 12.23
N LYS A 166 -6.22 -5.55 12.33
CA LYS A 166 -7.08 -5.39 13.51
C LYS A 166 -6.55 -6.17 14.72
N ASP A 167 -5.78 -7.22 14.46
CA ASP A 167 -5.24 -8.14 15.46
C ASP A 167 -3.74 -7.90 15.75
N VAL A 168 -3.10 -7.00 15.00
CA VAL A 168 -1.69 -6.65 15.17
C VAL A 168 -1.58 -5.35 15.98
N PRO A 169 -1.02 -5.39 17.21
CA PRO A 169 -0.89 -4.19 18.02
C PRO A 169 0.12 -3.21 17.38
N PRO A 170 -0.21 -1.91 17.27
CA PRO A 170 0.70 -0.94 16.71
C PRO A 170 1.86 -0.65 17.69
N THR A 171 3.05 -0.41 17.13
CA THR A 171 4.19 0.10 17.89
C THR A 171 4.15 1.62 17.92
N TYR A 172 4.04 2.22 19.10
CA TYR A 172 4.03 3.67 19.25
C TYR A 172 5.43 4.27 19.10
N MET A 173 5.51 5.41 18.43
CA MET A 173 6.78 6.13 18.29
C MET A 173 7.14 6.81 19.61
N PRO A 174 8.40 6.68 20.08
CA PRO A 174 8.85 7.29 21.32
C PRO A 174 8.60 8.80 21.36
N ASN A 175 8.28 9.33 22.53
CA ASN A 175 8.13 10.78 22.77
C ASN A 175 7.01 11.46 21.96
N THR A 176 5.99 10.72 21.50
CA THR A 176 4.85 11.27 20.76
C THR A 176 3.54 11.28 21.54
N ASN A 177 3.58 10.92 22.83
CA ASN A 177 2.39 10.79 23.67
C ASN A 177 1.30 9.89 23.05
N ASN A 178 1.74 8.81 22.39
CA ASN A 178 0.93 7.86 21.63
C ASN A 178 0.17 8.46 20.41
N ALA A 179 0.55 9.66 19.94
CA ALA A 179 -0.09 10.30 18.80
C ALA A 179 0.38 9.77 17.44
N TRP A 180 1.47 9.00 17.40
CA TRP A 180 2.01 8.40 16.18
C TRP A 180 2.43 6.94 16.44
N ALA A 181 1.98 6.03 15.59
CA ALA A 181 2.29 4.60 15.70
C ALA A 181 2.43 3.92 14.33
N THR A 182 3.06 2.75 14.32
CA THR A 182 3.21 1.91 13.13
C THR A 182 2.78 0.47 13.43
N THR A 183 1.81 -0.04 12.68
CA THR A 183 1.47 -1.46 12.65
C THR A 183 2.42 -2.18 11.68
N ARG A 184 3.19 -3.14 12.20
CA ARG A 184 4.18 -3.92 11.44
C ARG A 184 3.74 -5.38 11.41
N PHE A 185 3.72 -5.98 10.23
CA PHE A 185 3.29 -7.37 10.03
C PHE A 185 4.44 -8.39 10.10
N VAL A 186 5.67 -7.89 10.15
CA VAL A 186 6.92 -8.67 10.18
C VAL A 186 7.80 -8.10 11.29
N ASP A 187 8.56 -8.96 11.96
CA ASP A 187 9.64 -8.54 12.87
C ASP A 187 10.68 -7.73 12.08
N PRO A 188 10.98 -6.47 12.46
CA PRO A 188 12.00 -5.67 11.78
C PRO A 188 13.40 -6.32 11.70
N ASN A 189 13.68 -7.30 12.56
CA ASN A 189 14.95 -8.03 12.57
C ASN A 189 14.94 -9.31 11.71
N ASP A 190 13.81 -9.67 11.09
CA ASP A 190 13.73 -10.81 10.17
C ASP A 190 14.35 -10.44 8.81
N LEU A 191 15.67 -10.68 8.68
CA LEU A 191 16.46 -10.36 7.49
C LEU A 191 16.06 -11.16 6.24
N ARG A 192 15.19 -12.16 6.37
CA ARG A 192 14.61 -12.85 5.22
C ARG A 192 13.79 -11.87 4.37
N HIS A 193 13.11 -10.92 5.00
CA HIS A 193 12.28 -9.91 4.33
C HIS A 193 13.14 -8.73 3.86
N ASP A 194 13.03 -8.40 2.58
CA ASP A 194 13.69 -7.27 1.90
C ASP A 194 12.71 -6.14 1.54
N MET A 195 11.45 -6.25 1.99
CA MET A 195 10.47 -5.18 1.96
C MET A 195 9.58 -5.21 3.20
N HIS A 196 9.11 -4.04 3.62
CA HIS A 196 8.08 -3.90 4.63
C HIS A 196 6.88 -3.18 4.04
N VAL A 197 5.69 -3.76 4.22
CA VAL A 197 4.42 -3.07 4.04
C VAL A 197 3.82 -2.89 5.43
N THR A 198 3.49 -1.66 5.80
CA THR A 198 3.08 -1.29 7.16
C THR A 198 1.94 -0.29 7.11
N ILE A 199 1.27 -0.07 8.24
CA ILE A 199 0.29 1.02 8.37
C ILE A 199 0.80 2.02 9.38
N VAL A 200 0.98 3.26 8.95
CA VAL A 200 1.29 4.36 9.86
C VAL A 200 -0.02 5.01 10.28
N THR A 201 -0.17 5.26 11.58
CA THR A 201 -1.36 5.83 12.19
C THR A 201 -0.99 7.07 13.00
N PHE A 202 -1.73 8.15 12.76
CA PHE A 202 -1.71 9.37 13.56
C PHE A 202 -3.06 9.56 14.25
N GLU A 203 -3.03 9.84 15.55
CA GLU A 203 -4.18 10.38 16.26
C GLU A 203 -4.38 11.87 15.88
N PRO A 204 -5.58 12.45 16.06
CA PRO A 204 -5.80 13.88 15.86
C PRO A 204 -4.78 14.75 16.61
N GLY A 205 -4.13 15.66 15.89
CA GLY A 205 -3.04 16.50 16.39
C GLY A 205 -1.65 15.84 16.33
N GLY A 206 -1.56 14.59 15.87
CA GLY A 206 -0.29 13.89 15.64
C GLY A 206 0.54 14.56 14.56
N VAL A 207 1.86 14.54 14.75
CA VAL A 207 2.83 15.16 13.82
C VAL A 207 4.01 14.25 13.58
N ILE A 208 4.63 14.39 12.41
CA ILE A 208 6.03 14.01 12.21
C ILE A 208 6.84 15.31 12.41
N PRO A 209 7.55 15.48 13.55
CA PRO A 209 8.12 16.78 13.94
C PRO A 209 9.48 17.07 13.27
N PHE A 210 9.95 16.21 12.39
CA PHE A 210 11.18 16.38 11.62
C PHE A 210 10.93 16.04 10.16
N ALA A 211 11.69 16.67 9.27
CA ALA A 211 11.67 16.31 7.86
C ALA A 211 12.51 15.04 7.69
N GLU A 212 11.88 13.88 7.76
CA GLU A 212 12.56 12.59 7.60
C GLU A 212 13.16 12.52 6.18
N THR A 213 14.43 12.16 6.09
CA THR A 213 15.10 11.85 4.84
C THR A 213 15.62 10.42 4.95
N HIS A 214 15.01 9.48 4.26
CA HIS A 214 15.53 8.12 4.19
C HIS A 214 15.84 7.71 2.75
N VAL A 215 16.83 6.84 2.62
CA VAL A 215 17.37 6.42 1.32
C VAL A 215 16.36 5.64 0.47
N MET A 216 15.41 4.98 1.11
CA MET A 216 14.44 4.12 0.43
C MET A 216 13.40 4.97 -0.31
N GLU A 217 13.17 4.67 -1.58
CA GLU A 217 11.96 5.11 -2.24
C GLU A 217 10.75 4.37 -1.65
N HIS A 218 9.60 5.03 -1.60
CA HIS A 218 8.42 4.44 -0.98
C HIS A 218 7.14 5.08 -1.48
N GLY A 219 6.06 4.29 -1.44
CA GLY A 219 4.71 4.75 -1.71
C GLY A 219 3.88 4.80 -0.44
N LEU A 220 3.01 5.79 -0.36
CA LEU A 220 2.03 5.99 0.71
C LEU A 220 0.64 6.07 0.08
N TYR A 221 -0.28 5.21 0.52
CA TYR A 221 -1.67 5.29 0.13
C TYR A 221 -2.53 5.61 1.35
N VAL A 222 -3.24 6.73 1.33
CA VAL A 222 -4.06 7.15 2.48
C VAL A 222 -5.30 6.26 2.58
N LEU A 223 -5.38 5.52 3.69
CA LEU A 223 -6.48 4.61 3.99
C LEU A 223 -7.65 5.32 4.67
N GLU A 224 -7.36 6.26 5.58
CA GLU A 224 -8.33 6.89 6.46
C GLU A 224 -7.92 8.34 6.77
N GLY A 225 -8.91 9.23 6.87
CA GLY A 225 -8.73 10.59 7.37
C GLY A 225 -8.14 11.57 6.37
N LYS A 226 -7.62 12.68 6.91
CA LYS A 226 -6.97 13.76 6.15
C LYS A 226 -5.84 14.40 6.96
N ALA A 227 -4.84 14.92 6.26
CA ALA A 227 -3.69 15.59 6.83
C ALA A 227 -3.12 16.63 5.87
N VAL A 228 -2.22 17.49 6.38
CA VAL A 228 -1.33 18.28 5.55
C VAL A 228 0.04 17.62 5.58
N TYR A 229 0.47 17.07 4.46
CA TYR A 229 1.75 16.39 4.31
C TYR A 229 2.77 17.35 3.72
N ARG A 230 3.98 17.38 4.29
CA ARG A 230 5.11 18.09 3.72
C ARG A 230 5.88 17.11 2.84
N LEU A 231 5.91 17.37 1.54
CA LEU A 231 6.65 16.59 0.55
C LEU A 231 7.73 17.50 -0.03
N ASN A 232 8.98 17.19 0.27
CA ASN A 232 10.11 18.09 0.02
C ASN A 232 9.93 19.47 0.66
N GLN A 233 9.67 20.53 -0.11
CA GLN A 233 9.44 21.89 0.42
C GLN A 233 7.95 22.27 0.43
N ASP A 234 7.11 21.42 -0.16
CA ASP A 234 5.72 21.73 -0.45
C ASP A 234 4.81 21.13 0.62
N TRP A 235 3.82 21.91 1.05
CA TRP A 235 2.74 21.44 1.92
C TRP A 235 1.53 21.11 1.08
N VAL A 236 1.08 19.86 1.13
CA VAL A 236 -0.01 19.34 0.31
C VAL A 236 -1.09 18.75 1.21
N GLU A 237 -2.34 19.17 1.03
CA GLU A 237 -3.47 18.52 1.67
C GLU A 237 -3.74 17.16 1.03
N VAL A 238 -3.86 16.13 1.86
CA VAL A 238 -4.13 14.75 1.44
C VAL A 238 -5.26 14.14 2.25
N GLU A 239 -6.02 13.26 1.62
CA GLU A 239 -7.17 12.58 2.21
C GLU A 239 -7.25 11.11 1.75
N ALA A 240 -8.10 10.32 2.42
CA ALA A 240 -8.31 8.93 2.10
C ALA A 240 -8.58 8.70 0.59
N GLY A 241 -7.79 7.80 0.01
CA GLY A 241 -7.74 7.50 -1.43
C GLY A 241 -6.60 8.17 -2.18
N ASP A 242 -5.96 9.20 -1.64
CA ASP A 242 -4.82 9.80 -2.31
C ASP A 242 -3.57 8.91 -2.18
N PHE A 243 -2.76 8.89 -3.24
CA PHE A 243 -1.48 8.22 -3.27
C PHE A 243 -0.34 9.23 -3.39
N MET A 244 0.72 9.01 -2.61
CA MET A 244 1.95 9.78 -2.66
C MET A 244 3.12 8.85 -2.96
N TRP A 245 3.93 9.21 -3.94
CA TRP A 245 5.21 8.56 -4.23
C TRP A 245 6.35 9.47 -3.83
N LEU A 246 7.31 8.97 -3.06
CA LEU A 246 8.49 9.72 -2.64
C LEU A 246 9.73 9.05 -3.18
N ARG A 247 10.54 9.82 -3.92
CA ARG A 247 11.87 9.42 -4.33
C ARG A 247 12.79 9.34 -3.11
N ALA A 248 13.88 8.58 -3.23
CA ALA A 248 14.97 8.53 -2.26
C ALA A 248 15.35 9.93 -1.75
N PHE A 249 15.49 10.07 -0.44
CA PHE A 249 15.81 11.31 0.28
C PHE A 249 14.80 12.46 0.20
N CYS A 250 13.61 12.28 -0.40
CA CYS A 250 12.56 13.29 -0.36
C CYS A 250 12.19 13.61 1.11
N PRO A 251 12.41 14.86 1.58
CA PRO A 251 12.07 15.23 2.95
C PRO A 251 10.57 15.10 3.22
N GLN A 252 10.18 14.38 4.28
CA GLN A 252 8.78 14.21 4.64
C GLN A 252 8.44 14.67 6.07
N ALA A 253 7.32 15.36 6.22
CA ALA A 253 6.71 15.66 7.52
C ALA A 253 5.18 15.63 7.40
N CYS A 254 4.47 15.62 8.53
CA CYS A 254 3.01 15.50 8.52
C CYS A 254 2.38 16.28 9.67
N TYR A 255 1.26 16.95 9.38
CA TYR A 255 0.30 17.47 10.36
C TYR A 255 -1.05 16.77 10.19
N ALA A 256 -1.38 15.85 11.10
CA ALA A 256 -2.67 15.15 11.13
C ALA A 256 -3.70 15.96 11.95
N GLY A 257 -4.18 17.08 11.39
CA GLY A 257 -5.13 17.98 12.07
C GLY A 257 -6.62 17.61 11.92
N GLY A 258 -6.94 16.49 11.25
CA GLY A 258 -8.31 16.04 11.04
C GLY A 258 -9.01 15.63 12.36
N PRO A 259 -10.35 15.59 12.38
CA PRO A 259 -11.12 15.24 13.59
C PRO A 259 -11.06 13.74 13.95
N GLY A 260 -10.56 12.90 13.04
CA GLY A 260 -10.37 11.46 13.23
C GLY A 260 -8.93 11.06 12.91
N LYS A 261 -8.66 9.75 12.98
CA LYS A 261 -7.33 9.22 12.70
C LYS A 261 -6.92 9.51 11.25
N PHE A 262 -5.64 9.75 11.05
CA PHE A 262 -5.03 9.78 9.72
C PHE A 262 -4.12 8.56 9.56
N ARG A 263 -4.40 7.74 8.55
CA ARG A 263 -3.72 6.45 8.37
C ARG A 263 -3.39 6.21 6.92
N TYR A 264 -2.22 5.64 6.68
CA TYR A 264 -1.78 5.30 5.34
C TYR A 264 -1.01 3.97 5.32
N LEU A 265 -1.22 3.23 4.24
CA LEU A 265 -0.42 2.08 3.87
C LEU A 265 0.93 2.59 3.34
N LEU A 266 2.03 2.12 3.92
CA LEU A 266 3.39 2.48 3.52
C LEU A 266 4.14 1.21 3.12
N TYR A 267 4.83 1.24 1.98
CA TYR A 267 5.74 0.18 1.59
C TYR A 267 7.12 0.73 1.24
N LYS A 268 8.17 0.02 1.68
CA LYS A 268 9.57 0.37 1.43
C LYS A 268 10.44 -0.87 1.37
N ASP A 269 11.55 -0.78 0.66
CA ASP A 269 12.62 -1.78 0.65
C ASP A 269 13.51 -1.64 1.89
N VAL A 270 14.04 -2.76 2.39
CA VAL A 270 14.85 -2.83 3.61
C VAL A 270 15.84 -4.00 3.52
N ASN A 271 16.76 -4.08 4.49
CA ASN A 271 17.57 -5.27 4.75
C ASN A 271 18.43 -5.78 3.57
N ARG A 272 18.75 -4.91 2.60
CA ARG A 272 19.64 -5.21 1.47
C ARG A 272 20.66 -4.10 1.25
N GLN A 273 21.78 -4.48 0.64
CA GLN A 273 22.82 -3.53 0.26
C GLN A 273 22.33 -2.64 -0.88
N MET A 274 22.74 -1.37 -0.87
CA MET A 274 22.44 -0.46 -1.97
C MET A 274 23.19 -0.91 -3.23
N LYS A 275 22.49 -0.99 -4.35
CA LYS A 275 23.07 -1.40 -5.64
C LYS A 275 24.11 -0.37 -6.10
N LEU A 276 25.36 -0.81 -6.29
CA LEU A 276 26.47 0.09 -6.66
C LEU A 276 26.56 0.41 -8.16
N SER A 277 25.94 -0.41 -9.01
CA SER A 277 25.85 -0.15 -10.45
C SER A 277 24.41 -0.28 -10.92
N ALA A 278 23.90 0.77 -11.58
CA ALA A 278 22.70 0.71 -12.38
C ALA A 278 23.00 -0.11 -13.65
N LYS A 279 23.13 -1.43 -13.54
CA LYS A 279 23.06 -2.29 -14.71
C LYS A 279 21.59 -2.38 -15.10
N LEU A 280 21.27 -1.68 -16.19
CA LEU A 280 20.06 -1.81 -16.98
C LEU A 280 19.80 -3.27 -17.37
#